data_AF-A0RNP3-F1
#
_entry.id   AF-A0RNP3-F1
#
_cell.length_a   1.000
_cell.length_b   1.000
_cell.length_c   1.000
_cell.angle_alpha   90.00
_cell.angle_beta   90.00
_cell.angle_gamma   90.00
#
_symmetry.space_group_name_H-M   'P 1'
#
loop_
_entity.id
_entity.type
_entity.pdbx_description
1 polymer ?
#
loop_
_entity_poly.entity_id
_entity_poly.type
_entity_poly.pdbx_seq_one_letter_code
_entity_poly.pdbx_strand_id
1 'polypeptide(L)'
;MAKRLKDIAITHISLVKEGANGKSVIYKSKDALEDYFRSVKIAKNDTEKGIVYGIVYSPDEIDTQGDAASAAEIEKAAFSFMKGLNIKNVDRDHNFKPEGAYICESWIVKSGDPLFPNEKEGSWAVGIKLESDELKEAVKKGDLKALSMAGTAIKEEDDGLLKSILKGFEAILKGFNAEKNIKEGEQLEREKEVAEVIKGLSSIKEKLDELDSLKKDMNELKNELKKSKQENATQTNENDIGGLL
;
A
#
# COMPACT_ATOMS: atom_id res chain seq x y z
N MET A 1 15.97 6.00 5.43
CA MET A 1 15.15 5.86 4.21
C MET A 1 13.72 5.62 4.66
N ALA A 2 12.71 6.00 3.87
CA ALA A 2 11.32 5.69 4.19
C ALA A 2 11.07 4.20 3.96
N LYS A 3 10.41 3.53 4.90
CA LYS A 3 10.06 2.11 4.74
C LYS A 3 8.91 2.00 3.75
N ARG A 4 8.91 0.95 2.94
CA ARG A 4 7.87 0.78 1.92
C ARG A 4 6.70 0.01 2.50
N LEU A 5 5.48 0.35 2.10
CA LEU A 5 4.28 -0.40 2.50
C LEU A 5 3.85 -1.33 1.36
N LYS A 6 3.42 -2.55 1.73
CA LYS A 6 2.84 -3.59 0.88
C LYS A 6 1.62 -4.23 1.53
N ASP A 7 0.81 -4.89 0.71
CA ASP A 7 -0.44 -5.53 1.09
C ASP A 7 -1.35 -4.59 1.88
N ILE A 8 -1.49 -3.36 1.36
CA ILE A 8 -2.26 -2.30 2.01
C ILE A 8 -3.75 -2.63 1.90
N ALA A 9 -4.41 -2.81 3.05
CA ALA A 9 -5.83 -3.06 3.17
C ALA A 9 -6.50 -1.96 3.99
N ILE A 10 -6.96 -0.92 3.30
CA ILE A 10 -7.69 0.20 3.91
C ILE A 10 -9.14 -0.23 4.15
N THR A 11 -9.65 0.07 5.35
CA THR A 11 -11.02 -0.30 5.76
C THR A 11 -11.89 0.91 6.04
N HIS A 12 -11.30 2.04 6.43
CA HIS A 12 -12.02 3.27 6.77
C HIS A 12 -11.31 4.51 6.22
N ILE A 13 -12.11 5.53 5.92
CA ILE A 13 -11.64 6.89 5.62
C ILE A 13 -12.31 7.82 6.63
N SER A 14 -11.52 8.56 7.39
CA SER A 14 -11.98 9.44 8.45
C SER A 14 -11.97 10.90 8.04
N LEU A 15 -13.05 11.62 8.35
CA LEU A 15 -13.05 13.09 8.34
C LEU A 15 -12.47 13.57 9.66
N VAL A 16 -11.41 14.39 9.61
CA VAL A 16 -10.68 14.84 10.81
C VAL A 16 -10.45 16.35 10.83
N LYS A 17 -10.32 16.89 12.05
CA LYS A 17 -10.09 18.33 12.27
C LYS A 17 -8.75 18.82 11.77
N GLU A 18 -7.65 18.20 12.13
CA GLU A 18 -6.34 18.55 11.57
C GLU A 18 -5.73 17.30 11.02
N GLY A 19 -5.13 17.41 9.83
CA GLY A 19 -4.16 16.40 9.45
C GLY A 19 -3.05 16.39 10.48
N ALA A 20 -2.50 15.21 10.80
CA ALA A 20 -1.43 15.00 11.76
C ALA A 20 -0.14 15.73 11.35
N ASN A 21 -0.16 17.06 11.45
CA ASN A 21 0.98 17.96 11.30
C ASN A 21 1.49 18.31 12.71
N GLY A 22 1.64 17.31 13.59
CA GLY A 22 2.59 17.42 14.68
C GLY A 22 2.29 16.86 16.08
N LYS A 23 1.16 16.20 16.40
CA LYS A 23 0.97 15.55 17.72
C LYS A 23 0.10 14.27 17.65
N SER A 24 0.55 13.21 18.34
CA SER A 24 0.03 11.83 18.48
C SER A 24 -1.48 11.72 18.76
N VAL A 25 -2.15 10.59 18.45
CA VAL A 25 -2.36 9.44 19.37
C VAL A 25 -2.44 8.08 18.64
N ILE A 26 -1.76 7.11 19.26
CA ILE A 26 -1.74 5.66 19.03
C ILE A 26 -3.01 5.02 19.61
N TYR A 27 -3.62 4.06 18.92
CA TYR A 27 -4.35 3.00 19.61
C TYR A 27 -3.85 1.63 19.15
N LYS A 28 -3.25 0.89 20.10
CA LYS A 28 -2.73 -0.48 19.94
C LYS A 28 -3.58 -1.42 20.76
N SER A 29 -4.00 -2.54 20.17
CA SER A 29 -3.72 -3.94 20.59
C SER A 29 -4.84 -4.86 20.07
N LYS A 30 -4.59 -6.12 19.68
CA LYS A 30 -3.59 -7.13 20.10
C LYS A 30 -3.18 -7.96 18.87
N ASP A 31 -1.88 -8.23 18.74
CA ASP A 31 -1.23 -9.07 17.73
C ASP A 31 -1.05 -8.47 16.32
N ALA A 32 -0.18 -7.45 16.27
CA ALA A 32 0.62 -7.02 15.12
C ALA A 32 -0.08 -6.98 13.75
N LEU A 33 -1.12 -6.16 13.66
CA LEU A 33 -1.44 -5.43 12.44
C LEU A 33 -1.21 -3.96 12.78
N GLU A 34 -0.18 -3.36 12.20
CA GLU A 34 0.12 -1.94 12.42
C GLU A 34 -0.95 -1.14 11.66
N ASP A 35 -1.69 -0.28 12.37
CA ASP A 35 -2.69 0.60 11.77
C ASP A 35 -2.01 1.91 11.30
N TYR A 36 -2.08 2.16 10.00
CA TYR A 36 -1.40 3.27 9.33
C TYR A 36 -2.35 4.45 9.16
N PHE A 37 -1.96 5.61 9.70
CA PHE A 37 -2.76 6.83 9.62
C PHE A 37 -2.00 7.92 8.85
N ARG A 38 -2.47 8.24 7.64
CA ARG A 38 -2.03 9.41 6.87
C ARG A 38 -3.19 10.36 6.70
N SER A 39 -2.95 11.65 6.93
CA SER A 39 -3.95 12.67 6.72
C SER A 39 -3.64 13.65 5.59
N VAL A 40 -4.65 14.03 4.81
CA VAL A 40 -4.51 14.96 3.67
C VAL A 40 -5.61 16.01 3.71
N LYS A 41 -5.29 17.25 3.33
CA LYS A 41 -6.28 18.35 3.28
C LYS A 41 -7.37 18.03 2.25
N ILE A 42 -8.60 18.40 2.58
CA ILE A 42 -9.70 18.45 1.60
C ILE A 42 -9.37 19.55 0.60
N ALA A 43 -9.23 19.18 -0.68
CA ALA A 43 -8.75 20.06 -1.73
C ALA A 43 -9.86 20.93 -2.32
N LYS A 44 -11.10 20.42 -2.34
CA LYS A 44 -12.27 21.10 -2.91
C LYS A 44 -13.56 20.66 -2.24
N ASN A 45 -14.55 21.54 -2.21
CA ASN A 45 -15.91 21.25 -1.77
C ASN A 45 -16.89 21.75 -2.85
N ASP A 46 -17.80 20.88 -3.30
CA ASP A 46 -19.00 21.26 -4.04
C ASP A 46 -20.14 21.41 -3.02
N THR A 47 -20.31 22.63 -2.51
CA THR A 47 -21.26 22.92 -1.42
C THR A 47 -22.71 22.70 -1.83
N GLU A 48 -23.05 22.89 -3.10
CA GLU A 48 -24.40 22.63 -3.61
C GLU A 48 -24.72 21.13 -3.58
N LYS A 49 -23.74 20.30 -3.94
CA LYS A 49 -23.89 18.85 -3.89
C LYS A 49 -23.53 18.27 -2.54
N GLY A 50 -22.94 19.02 -1.61
CA GLY A 50 -22.44 18.49 -0.34
C GLY A 50 -21.38 17.42 -0.55
N ILE A 51 -20.47 17.62 -1.52
CA ILE A 51 -19.39 16.67 -1.81
C ILE A 51 -18.05 17.31 -1.46
N VAL A 52 -17.23 16.59 -0.70
CA VAL A 52 -15.84 16.97 -0.44
C VAL A 52 -14.89 16.06 -1.19
N TYR A 53 -13.83 16.64 -1.75
CA TYR A 53 -12.84 15.93 -2.53
C TYR A 53 -11.50 15.94 -1.82
N GLY A 54 -10.83 14.79 -1.76
CA GLY A 54 -9.48 14.68 -1.19
C GLY A 54 -8.68 13.49 -1.71
N ILE A 55 -7.37 13.55 -1.50
CA ILE A 55 -6.46 12.42 -1.73
C ILE A 55 -6.38 11.58 -0.47
N VAL A 56 -6.56 10.27 -0.60
CA VAL A 56 -6.39 9.31 0.50
C VAL A 56 -4.91 8.97 0.64
N TYR A 57 -4.26 8.55 -0.45
CA TYR A 57 -2.84 8.24 -0.46
C TYR A 57 -2.12 8.71 -1.74
N SER A 58 -0.87 9.18 -1.62
CA SER A 58 -0.04 9.74 -2.70
C SER A 58 1.27 8.95 -2.80
N PRO A 59 1.71 8.55 -4.02
CA PRO A 59 2.91 7.75 -4.21
C PRO A 59 4.18 8.40 -3.67
N ASP A 60 5.04 7.59 -3.06
CA ASP A 60 6.38 8.00 -2.60
C ASP A 60 6.39 9.20 -1.65
N GLU A 61 5.24 9.53 -1.06
CA GLU A 61 5.14 10.57 -0.03
C GLU A 61 5.25 9.91 1.33
N ILE A 62 6.19 10.41 2.14
CA ILE A 62 6.46 9.90 3.48
C ILE A 62 5.32 10.35 4.38
N ASP A 63 4.63 9.40 5.00
CA ASP A 63 3.59 9.68 5.96
C ASP A 63 4.17 10.08 7.34
N THR A 64 3.26 10.30 8.30
CA THR A 64 3.63 10.72 9.66
C THR A 64 4.39 9.66 10.44
N GLN A 65 4.39 8.41 9.98
CA GLN A 65 5.08 7.27 10.58
C GLN A 65 6.45 7.01 9.92
N GLY A 66 6.79 7.74 8.85
CA GLY A 66 8.04 7.56 8.12
C GLY A 66 7.94 6.52 6.99
N ASP A 67 6.72 6.12 6.64
CA ASP A 67 6.44 5.07 5.66
C ASP A 67 5.93 5.66 4.34
N ALA A 68 6.08 4.93 3.23
CA ALA A 68 5.61 5.37 1.91
C ALA A 68 5.16 4.18 1.04
N ALA A 69 4.15 4.38 0.21
CA ALA A 69 3.68 3.36 -0.73
C ALA A 69 4.00 3.72 -2.19
N SER A 70 4.08 2.69 -3.04
CA SER A 70 4.16 2.87 -4.49
C SER A 70 2.78 3.14 -5.10
N ALA A 71 2.73 3.74 -6.29
CA ALA A 71 1.48 3.94 -7.04
C ALA A 71 0.71 2.63 -7.26
N ALA A 72 1.41 1.54 -7.61
CA ALA A 72 0.79 0.24 -7.82
C ALA A 72 0.16 -0.33 -6.55
N GLU A 73 0.76 -0.07 -5.38
CA GLU A 73 0.21 -0.53 -4.11
C GLU A 73 -1.00 0.31 -3.68
N ILE A 74 -0.94 1.61 -3.90
CA ILE A 74 -2.06 2.53 -3.68
C ILE A 74 -3.27 2.14 -4.55
N GLU A 75 -3.05 1.79 -5.83
CA GLU A 75 -4.10 1.33 -6.74
C GLU A 75 -4.77 0.05 -6.24
N LYS A 76 -3.98 -0.94 -5.81
CA LYS A 76 -4.52 -2.18 -5.21
C LYS A 76 -5.35 -1.90 -3.96
N ALA A 77 -4.87 -0.99 -3.10
CA ALA A 77 -5.60 -0.60 -1.89
C ALA A 77 -6.94 0.05 -2.24
N ALA A 78 -6.95 0.98 -3.18
CA ALA A 78 -8.15 1.65 -3.67
C ALA A 78 -9.18 0.64 -4.24
N PHE A 79 -8.73 -0.29 -5.08
CA PHE A 79 -9.61 -1.29 -5.68
C PHE A 79 -10.14 -2.29 -4.64
N SER A 80 -9.30 -2.70 -3.69
CA SER A 80 -9.69 -3.60 -2.61
C SER A 80 -10.71 -2.94 -1.68
N PHE A 81 -10.56 -1.64 -1.40
CA PHE A 81 -11.54 -0.86 -0.64
C PHE A 81 -12.92 -0.89 -1.30
N MET A 82 -12.97 -0.65 -2.62
CA MET A 82 -14.23 -0.69 -3.39
C MET A 82 -14.82 -2.10 -3.45
N LYS A 83 -13.98 -3.11 -3.73
CA LYS A 83 -14.37 -4.52 -3.78
C LYS A 83 -14.90 -5.03 -2.43
N GLY A 84 -14.35 -4.52 -1.34
CA GLY A 84 -14.77 -4.82 0.04
C GLY A 84 -16.08 -4.16 0.45
N LEU A 85 -16.72 -3.37 -0.42
CA LEU A 85 -17.93 -2.59 -0.12
C LEU A 85 -17.73 -1.58 1.03
N ASN A 86 -16.50 -1.11 1.23
CA ASN A 86 -16.16 -0.17 2.31
C ASN A 86 -16.60 1.27 2.03
N ILE A 87 -17.36 1.53 0.97
CA ILE A 87 -17.77 2.88 0.55
C ILE A 87 -18.57 3.65 1.62
N LYS A 88 -19.22 2.94 2.55
CA LYS A 88 -19.94 3.54 3.69
C LYS A 88 -19.08 3.71 4.94
N ASN A 89 -17.84 3.21 4.94
CA ASN A 89 -16.93 3.28 6.08
C ASN A 89 -16.25 4.64 6.14
N VAL A 90 -17.06 5.70 6.08
CA VAL A 90 -16.63 7.08 6.30
C VAL A 90 -17.04 7.46 7.71
N ASP A 91 -16.03 7.63 8.56
CA ASP A 91 -16.21 7.94 9.97
C ASP A 91 -15.68 9.35 10.29
N ARG A 92 -15.80 9.75 11.54
CA ARG A 92 -15.27 11.01 12.04
C ARG A 92 -14.29 10.75 13.17
N ASP A 93 -13.15 11.43 13.11
CA ASP A 93 -12.14 11.45 14.18
C ASP A 93 -11.77 10.03 14.70
N HIS A 94 -11.67 9.06 13.79
CA HIS A 94 -11.35 7.65 14.06
C HIS A 94 -12.27 6.96 15.07
N ASN A 95 -13.55 7.32 15.08
CA ASN A 95 -14.54 6.70 15.95
C ASN A 95 -15.04 5.33 15.46
N PHE A 96 -14.65 4.93 14.23
CA PHE A 96 -15.02 3.69 13.52
C PHE A 96 -16.52 3.48 13.39
N LYS A 97 -17.28 4.58 13.36
CA LYS A 97 -18.73 4.58 13.15
C LYS A 97 -19.03 5.32 11.85
N PRO A 98 -19.58 4.61 10.85
CA PRO A 98 -20.16 5.25 9.68
C PRO A 98 -21.16 6.32 10.09
N GLU A 99 -20.88 7.57 9.76
CA GLU A 99 -21.71 8.69 10.16
C GLU A 99 -22.01 9.56 8.95
N GLY A 100 -23.23 9.43 8.42
CA GLY A 100 -23.85 10.41 7.51
C GLY A 100 -23.04 10.79 6.27
N ALA A 101 -22.13 9.93 5.81
CA ALA A 101 -21.29 10.17 4.65
C ALA A 101 -20.91 8.85 3.96
N TYR A 102 -20.60 8.92 2.67
CA TYR A 102 -20.11 7.79 1.90
C TYR A 102 -19.25 8.24 0.72
N ILE A 103 -18.43 7.32 0.20
CA ILE A 103 -17.61 7.52 -0.99
C ILE A 103 -18.53 7.42 -2.23
N CYS A 104 -18.81 8.57 -2.85
CA CYS A 104 -19.62 8.64 -4.07
C CYS A 104 -18.77 8.63 -5.34
N GLU A 105 -17.49 8.98 -5.25
CA GLU A 105 -16.51 8.94 -6.34
C GLU A 105 -15.19 8.37 -5.80
N SER A 106 -14.52 7.51 -6.56
CA SER A 106 -13.21 6.93 -6.22
C SER A 106 -12.42 6.69 -7.50
N TRP A 107 -11.21 7.23 -7.60
CA TRP A 107 -10.38 7.09 -8.79
C TRP A 107 -8.88 7.24 -8.50
N ILE A 108 -8.08 6.81 -9.46
CA ILE A 108 -6.63 7.03 -9.46
C ILE A 108 -6.33 8.27 -10.29
N VAL A 109 -5.63 9.23 -9.68
CA VAL A 109 -5.21 10.49 -10.31
C VAL A 109 -4.31 10.20 -11.50
N LYS A 110 -4.60 10.87 -12.62
CA LYS A 110 -3.83 10.83 -13.86
C LYS A 110 -3.27 12.22 -14.18
N SER A 111 -2.26 12.29 -15.04
CA SER A 111 -1.80 13.57 -15.57
C SER A 111 -2.97 14.40 -16.12
N GLY A 112 -3.08 15.66 -15.66
CA GLY A 112 -4.15 16.58 -16.07
C GLY A 112 -5.47 16.40 -15.32
N ASP A 113 -5.49 15.73 -14.17
CA ASP A 113 -6.68 15.61 -13.33
C ASP A 113 -7.28 17.01 -13.01
N PRO A 114 -8.57 17.25 -13.31
CA PRO A 114 -9.17 18.58 -13.18
C PRO A 114 -9.40 19.01 -11.72
N LEU A 115 -9.44 18.05 -10.78
CA LEU A 115 -9.61 18.32 -9.35
C LEU A 115 -8.27 18.33 -8.62
N PHE A 116 -7.31 17.55 -9.10
CA PHE A 116 -5.99 17.35 -8.48
C PHE A 116 -4.83 17.57 -9.46
N PRO A 117 -4.72 18.75 -10.11
CA PRO A 117 -3.74 18.97 -11.18
C PRO A 117 -2.28 18.97 -10.69
N ASN A 118 -2.07 19.17 -9.39
CA ASN A 118 -0.75 19.23 -8.75
C ASN A 118 -0.41 17.97 -7.95
N GLU A 119 -1.32 17.00 -7.87
CA GLU A 119 -1.08 15.75 -7.15
C GLU A 119 -0.34 14.76 -8.04
N LYS A 120 0.38 13.83 -7.42
CA LYS A 120 1.17 12.83 -8.16
C LYS A 120 0.24 11.85 -8.89
N GLU A 121 0.57 11.55 -10.14
CA GLU A 121 -0.07 10.45 -10.88
C GLU A 121 0.05 9.14 -10.08
N GLY A 122 -1.05 8.39 -9.99
CA GLY A 122 -1.12 7.20 -9.15
C GLY A 122 -1.64 7.46 -7.73
N SER A 123 -1.95 8.71 -7.36
CA SER A 123 -2.62 9.01 -6.08
C SER A 123 -4.05 8.50 -6.08
N TRP A 124 -4.52 8.02 -4.94
CA TRP A 124 -5.91 7.63 -4.77
C TRP A 124 -6.74 8.83 -4.32
N ALA A 125 -7.67 9.27 -5.17
CA ALA A 125 -8.60 10.35 -4.90
C ALA A 125 -10.02 9.82 -4.63
N VAL A 126 -10.74 10.55 -3.77
CA VAL A 126 -12.14 10.25 -3.45
C VAL A 126 -12.99 11.53 -3.43
N GLY A 127 -14.25 11.37 -3.82
CA GLY A 127 -15.34 12.28 -3.53
C GLY A 127 -16.23 11.67 -2.45
N ILE A 128 -16.41 12.37 -1.34
CA ILE A 128 -17.23 11.96 -0.21
C ILE A 128 -18.50 12.78 -0.21
N LYS A 129 -19.64 12.11 -0.39
CA LYS A 129 -20.96 12.72 -0.23
C LYS A 129 -21.28 12.84 1.25
N LEU A 130 -21.60 14.05 1.68
CA LEU A 130 -22.11 14.36 3.01
C LEU A 130 -23.64 14.38 2.97
N GLU A 131 -24.26 13.49 3.72
CA GLU A 131 -25.71 13.39 3.84
C GLU A 131 -26.23 14.17 5.06
N SER A 132 -25.47 14.17 6.15
CA SER A 132 -25.80 14.91 7.38
C SER A 132 -25.51 16.42 7.25
N ASP A 133 -26.46 17.25 7.68
CA ASP A 133 -26.28 18.70 7.76
C ASP A 133 -25.20 19.10 8.79
N GLU A 134 -25.05 18.31 9.87
CA GLU A 134 -24.00 18.51 10.87
C GLU A 134 -22.61 18.39 10.23
N LEU A 135 -22.40 17.39 9.36
CA LEU A 135 -21.11 17.21 8.67
C LEU A 135 -20.87 18.31 7.65
N LYS A 136 -21.89 18.70 6.89
CA LYS A 136 -21.80 19.84 5.96
C LYS A 136 -21.40 21.12 6.70
N GLU A 137 -22.00 21.38 7.85
CA GLU A 137 -21.65 22.52 8.69
C GLU A 137 -20.24 22.41 9.27
N ALA A 138 -19.83 21.25 9.79
CA ALA A 138 -18.51 21.04 10.35
C ALA A 138 -17.40 21.23 9.29
N VAL A 139 -17.61 20.74 8.06
CA VAL A 139 -16.72 21.02 6.93
C VAL A 139 -16.72 22.51 6.58
N LYS A 140 -17.90 23.14 6.51
CA LYS A 140 -18.01 24.58 6.18
C LYS A 140 -17.33 25.48 7.21
N LYS A 141 -17.39 25.12 8.50
CA LYS A 141 -16.71 25.81 9.61
C LYS A 141 -15.21 25.52 9.67
N GLY A 142 -14.73 24.52 8.91
CA GLY A 142 -13.33 24.08 8.93
C GLY A 142 -12.98 23.18 10.12
N ASP A 143 -14.00 22.69 10.84
CA ASP A 143 -13.84 21.71 11.92
C ASP A 143 -13.51 20.31 11.39
N LEU A 144 -13.83 20.03 10.12
CA LEU A 144 -13.39 18.85 9.38
C LEU A 144 -12.75 19.31 8.07
N LYS A 145 -11.41 19.38 8.02
CA LYS A 145 -10.65 19.94 6.89
C LYS A 145 -9.64 18.95 6.28
N ALA A 146 -9.55 17.73 6.82
CA ALA A 146 -8.66 16.70 6.31
C ALA A 146 -9.33 15.33 6.29
N LEU A 147 -8.81 14.45 5.42
CA LEU A 147 -9.07 13.03 5.42
C LEU A 147 -7.99 12.33 6.24
N SER A 148 -8.28 11.18 6.82
CA SER A 148 -7.29 10.20 7.25
C SER A 148 -7.69 8.81 6.80
N MET A 149 -6.74 7.95 6.47
CA MET A 149 -7.02 6.53 6.21
C MET A 149 -6.74 5.66 7.44
N ALA A 150 -7.46 4.56 7.58
CA ALA A 150 -7.20 3.52 8.56
C ALA A 150 -7.29 2.14 7.92
N GLY A 151 -6.37 1.26 8.31
CA GLY A 151 -6.26 -0.09 7.78
C GLY A 151 -4.88 -0.68 8.04
N THR A 152 -4.65 -1.84 7.46
CA THR A 152 -3.44 -2.63 7.70
C THR A 152 -2.49 -2.57 6.51
N ALA A 153 -1.19 -2.73 6.78
CA ALA A 153 -0.16 -2.92 5.76
C ALA A 153 1.05 -3.64 6.34
N ILE A 154 1.87 -4.21 5.46
CA ILE A 154 3.14 -4.84 5.77
C ILE A 154 4.26 -3.85 5.42
N LYS A 155 5.16 -3.61 6.36
CA LYS A 155 6.41 -2.88 6.09
C LYS A 155 7.36 -3.77 5.31
N GLU A 156 7.75 -3.30 4.14
CA GLU A 156 8.90 -3.76 3.39
C GLU A 156 10.16 -3.36 4.17
N GLU A 157 10.56 -4.21 5.11
CA GLU A 157 11.89 -4.38 5.73
C GLU A 157 11.74 -5.55 6.72
N ASP A 158 12.45 -6.66 6.69
CA ASP A 158 13.89 -6.87 6.51
C ASP A 158 14.08 -8.37 6.17
N ASP A 159 15.19 -8.75 5.53
CA ASP A 159 15.62 -10.16 5.38
C ASP A 159 15.54 -10.97 6.70
N GLY A 160 15.44 -10.28 7.84
CA GLY A 160 15.29 -10.80 9.18
C GLY A 160 14.13 -11.77 9.41
N LEU A 161 12.95 -11.61 8.79
CA LEU A 161 11.86 -12.58 9.00
C LEU A 161 12.17 -13.90 8.29
N LEU A 162 12.58 -13.85 7.02
CA LEU A 162 13.03 -15.03 6.27
C LEU A 162 14.29 -15.65 6.90
N LYS A 163 15.26 -14.85 7.35
CA LYS A 163 16.45 -15.32 8.08
C LYS A 163 16.10 -15.91 9.44
N SER A 164 15.06 -15.42 10.13
CA SER A 164 14.61 -15.97 11.40
C SER A 164 13.87 -17.29 11.21
N ILE A 165 13.06 -17.40 10.15
CA ILE A 165 12.45 -18.66 9.73
C ILE A 165 13.55 -19.66 9.35
N LEU A 166 14.52 -19.29 8.50
CA LEU A 166 15.66 -20.14 8.13
C LEU A 166 16.49 -20.57 9.33
N LYS A 167 16.81 -19.66 10.27
CA LYS A 167 17.53 -20.00 11.51
C LYS A 167 16.72 -20.93 12.43
N GLY A 168 15.41 -20.72 12.53
CA GLY A 168 14.51 -21.61 13.26
C GLY A 168 14.50 -23.02 12.67
N PHE A 169 14.45 -23.12 11.33
CA PHE A 169 14.54 -24.39 10.62
C PHE A 169 15.91 -25.06 10.75
N GLU A 170 17.02 -24.30 10.70
CA GLU A 170 18.37 -24.84 10.94
C GLU A 170 18.52 -25.40 12.37
N ALA A 171 17.92 -24.74 13.37
CA ALA A 171 17.93 -25.23 14.74
C ALA A 171 17.15 -26.55 14.88
N ILE A 172 16.00 -26.65 14.20
CA ILE A 172 15.20 -27.89 14.14
C ILE A 172 16.03 -29.00 13.47
N LEU A 173 16.60 -28.78 12.28
CA LEU A 173 17.43 -29.78 11.59
C LEU A 173 18.62 -30.25 12.42
N LYS A 174 19.29 -29.35 13.15
CA LYS A 174 20.38 -29.70 14.07
C LYS A 174 19.89 -30.52 15.26
N GLY A 175 18.72 -30.21 15.81
CA GLY A 175 18.08 -30.98 16.87
C GLY A 175 17.77 -32.42 16.45
N PHE A 176 17.22 -32.61 15.24
CA PHE A 176 16.95 -33.94 14.67
C PHE A 176 18.23 -34.75 14.41
N ASN A 177 19.33 -34.10 14.02
CA ASN A 177 20.61 -34.78 13.76
C ASN A 177 21.39 -35.12 15.04
N ALA A 178 21.10 -34.44 16.16
CA ALA A 178 21.75 -34.65 17.44
C ALA A 178 21.18 -35.84 18.23
N GLU A 179 19.93 -36.25 17.99
CA GLU A 179 19.30 -37.43 18.62
C GLU A 179 19.52 -38.72 17.80
N LYS A 180 20.78 -39.11 17.59
CA LYS A 180 21.15 -40.44 17.07
C LYS A 180 21.25 -41.47 18.21
N ASN A 181 20.13 -41.88 18.79
CA ASN A 181 20.04 -43.10 19.60
C ASN A 181 18.59 -43.57 19.74
N ILE A 182 17.91 -43.85 18.62
CA ILE A 182 16.54 -44.38 18.64
C ILE A 182 16.40 -45.57 17.69
N LYS A 183 15.59 -46.55 18.11
CA LYS A 183 15.40 -47.89 17.50
C LYS A 183 14.99 -47.81 16.02
N GLU A 184 15.47 -48.77 15.23
CA GLU A 184 15.43 -48.82 13.75
C GLU A 184 14.04 -48.59 13.10
N GLY A 185 12.94 -48.86 13.80
CA GLY A 185 11.58 -48.67 13.27
C GLY A 185 11.07 -47.22 13.24
N GLU A 186 11.47 -46.38 14.21
CA GLU A 186 11.06 -44.96 14.27
C GLU A 186 11.98 -44.04 13.45
N GLN A 187 13.11 -44.57 12.99
CA GLN A 187 14.09 -43.84 12.18
C GLN A 187 13.56 -43.59 10.76
N LEU A 188 12.84 -44.56 10.19
CA LEU A 188 12.28 -44.49 8.83
C LEU A 188 11.14 -43.46 8.67
N GLU A 189 10.32 -43.25 9.69
CA GLU A 189 9.26 -42.23 9.66
C GLU A 189 9.83 -40.82 9.84
N ARG A 190 10.78 -40.65 10.75
CA ARG A 190 11.49 -39.37 10.92
C ARG A 190 12.31 -38.98 9.69
N GLU A 191 12.98 -39.93 9.04
CA GLU A 191 13.71 -39.66 7.79
C GLU A 191 12.78 -39.20 6.66
N LYS A 192 11.56 -39.76 6.57
CA LYS A 192 10.55 -39.31 5.61
C LYS A 192 10.04 -37.90 5.92
N GLU A 193 9.75 -37.61 7.19
CA GLU A 193 9.27 -36.29 7.63
C GLU A 193 10.34 -35.21 7.41
N VAL A 194 11.60 -35.51 7.73
CA VAL A 194 12.75 -34.64 7.45
C VAL A 194 12.97 -34.46 5.94
N ALA A 195 12.83 -35.52 5.14
CA ALA A 195 12.95 -35.43 3.69
C ALA A 195 11.82 -34.60 3.04
N GLU A 196 10.60 -34.69 3.56
CA GLU A 196 9.45 -33.91 3.10
C GLU A 196 9.63 -32.42 3.43
N VAL A 197 10.15 -32.10 4.61
CA VAL A 197 10.51 -30.73 5.01
C VAL A 197 11.66 -30.19 4.14
N ILE A 198 12.70 -30.98 3.87
CA ILE A 198 13.81 -30.57 2.98
C ILE A 198 13.31 -30.33 1.55
N LYS A 199 12.41 -31.17 1.05
CA LYS A 199 11.81 -31.02 -0.28
C LYS A 199 10.90 -29.78 -0.35
N GLY A 200 10.17 -29.49 0.72
CA GLY A 200 9.42 -28.25 0.87
C GLY A 200 10.34 -27.02 0.80
N LEU A 201 11.45 -27.05 1.53
CA LEU A 201 12.44 -25.96 1.55
C LEU A 201 13.15 -25.75 0.21
N SER A 202 13.52 -26.82 -0.50
CA SER A 202 14.12 -26.70 -1.83
C SER A 202 13.14 -26.06 -2.82
N SER A 203 11.87 -26.46 -2.77
CA SER A 203 10.83 -25.86 -3.61
C SER A 203 10.56 -24.39 -3.29
N ILE A 204 10.67 -23.99 -2.03
CA ILE A 204 10.55 -22.58 -1.62
C ILE A 204 11.77 -21.78 -2.10
N LYS A 205 12.98 -22.34 -2.01
CA LYS A 205 14.20 -21.70 -2.49
C LYS A 205 14.17 -21.50 -4.00
N GLU A 206 13.77 -22.51 -4.77
CA GLU A 206 13.62 -22.41 -6.23
C GLU A 206 12.63 -21.32 -6.61
N LYS A 207 11.47 -21.25 -5.94
CA LYS A 207 10.49 -20.17 -6.16
C LYS A 207 11.03 -18.79 -5.79
N LEU A 208 11.94 -18.69 -4.82
CA LEU A 208 12.58 -17.43 -4.43
C LEU A 208 13.58 -16.97 -5.50
N ASP A 209 14.40 -17.90 -6.00
CA ASP A 209 15.37 -17.66 -7.07
C ASP A 209 14.66 -17.31 -8.39
N GLU A 210 13.51 -17.94 -8.69
CA GLU A 210 12.60 -17.55 -9.77
C GLU A 210 12.04 -16.14 -9.58
N LEU A 211 11.66 -15.77 -8.35
CA LEU A 211 11.12 -14.44 -8.07
C LEU A 211 12.17 -13.33 -8.24
N ASP A 212 13.42 -13.60 -7.87
CA ASP A 212 14.52 -12.64 -7.99
C ASP A 212 15.01 -12.51 -9.43
N SER A 213 15.02 -13.60 -10.21
CA SER A 213 15.24 -13.53 -11.66
C SER A 213 14.12 -12.75 -12.36
N LEU A 214 12.85 -12.98 -12.00
CA LEU A 214 11.72 -12.24 -12.57
C LEU A 214 11.80 -10.73 -12.28
N LYS A 215 12.23 -10.34 -11.07
CA LYS A 215 12.46 -8.94 -10.71
C LYS A 215 13.59 -8.32 -11.53
N LYS A 216 14.65 -9.09 -11.79
CA LYS A 216 15.79 -8.63 -12.60
C LYS A 216 15.36 -8.40 -14.05
N ASP A 217 14.66 -9.36 -14.65
CA ASP A 217 14.15 -9.27 -16.01
C ASP A 217 13.17 -8.09 -16.16
N MET A 218 12.30 -7.87 -15.16
CA MET A 218 11.39 -6.73 -15.13
C MET A 218 12.14 -5.38 -15.07
N ASN A 219 13.26 -5.31 -14.34
CA ASN A 219 14.08 -4.11 -14.28
C ASN A 219 14.84 -3.86 -15.59
N GLU A 220 15.34 -4.92 -16.24
CA GLU A 220 15.98 -4.83 -17.56
C GLU A 220 14.98 -4.35 -18.62
N LEU A 221 13.77 -4.94 -18.67
CA LEU A 221 12.68 -4.49 -19.54
C LEU A 221 12.27 -3.03 -19.28
N LYS A 222 12.24 -2.61 -18.01
CA LYS A 222 11.93 -1.22 -17.65
C LYS A 222 13.01 -0.24 -18.11
N ASN A 223 14.27 -0.67 -18.11
CA ASN A 223 15.39 0.13 -18.60
C ASN A 223 15.41 0.19 -20.14
N GLU A 224 15.13 -0.92 -20.83
CA GLU A 224 14.98 -0.95 -22.28
C GLU A 224 13.80 -0.10 -22.75
N LEU A 225 12.66 -0.16 -22.05
CA LEU A 225 11.49 0.69 -22.32
C LEU A 225 11.79 2.18 -22.12
N LYS A 226 12.63 2.54 -21.13
CA LYS A 226 13.09 3.93 -20.94
C LYS A 226 14.01 4.37 -22.08
N LYS A 227 14.90 3.49 -22.54
CA LYS A 227 15.83 3.77 -23.64
C LYS A 227 15.11 3.92 -24.98
N SER A 228 14.12 3.07 -25.28
CA SER A 228 13.32 3.18 -26.51
C SER A 228 12.46 4.46 -26.55
N LYS A 229 11.97 4.93 -25.39
CA LYS A 229 11.27 6.22 -25.28
C LYS A 229 12.20 7.42 -25.50
N GLN A 230 13.48 7.33 -25.14
CA GLN A 230 14.48 8.37 -25.43
C GLN A 230 14.93 8.38 -26.90
N GLU A 231 15.09 7.21 -27.52
CA GLU A 231 15.47 7.09 -28.93
C GLU A 231 14.34 7.61 -29.86
N ASN A 232 13.07 7.32 -29.55
CA ASN A 232 11.94 7.87 -30.30
C ASN A 232 11.76 9.39 -30.14
N ALA A 233 12.13 9.97 -29.00
CA ALA A 233 12.10 11.42 -28.80
C ALA A 233 13.23 12.17 -29.52
N THR A 234 14.30 11.46 -29.92
CA THR A 234 15.42 12.02 -30.66
C THR A 234 15.15 11.99 -32.17
N GLN A 235 14.47 10.96 -32.68
CA GLN A 235 14.09 10.86 -34.10
C GLN A 235 12.96 11.82 -34.53
N THR A 236 12.06 12.24 -33.62
CA THR A 236 11.06 13.28 -33.94
C THR A 236 11.66 14.68 -34.04
N ASN A 237 12.81 14.95 -33.41
CA ASN A 237 13.45 16.26 -33.46
C ASN A 237 14.38 16.46 -34.68
N GLU A 238 14.82 15.39 -35.35
CA GLU A 238 15.62 15.50 -36.58
C GLU A 238 14.78 15.68 -37.85
N ASN A 239 13.48 15.33 -37.83
CA ASN A 239 12.60 15.44 -38.99
C ASN A 239 11.89 16.79 -39.13
N ASP A 240 12.12 17.78 -38.24
CA ASP A 240 11.37 19.05 -38.20
C ASP A 240 12.21 20.30 -38.52
N ILE A 241 13.40 20.15 -39.13
CA ILE A 241 14.26 21.30 -39.56
C ILE A 241 14.46 21.33 -41.10
N GLY A 242 13.48 20.86 -41.87
CA GLY A 242 13.61 20.78 -43.33
C GLY A 242 12.33 21.09 -44.09
N GLY A 243 11.82 22.33 -44.01
CA GLY A 243 10.60 22.70 -44.72
C GLY A 243 10.26 24.19 -44.72
N LEU A 244 11.22 25.06 -45.06
CA LEU A 244 10.92 26.41 -45.54
C LEU A 244 11.74 26.66 -46.80
N LEU A 245 11.09 26.48 -47.96
CA LEU A 245 11.24 27.23 -49.22
C LEU A 245 10.16 26.75 -50.20
#